data_AF-A0A7J2WQ30-F1
#
_entry.id   AF-A0A7J2WQ30-F1
#
_cell.length_a   1.000
_cell.length_b   1.000
_cell.length_c   1.000
_cell.angle_alpha   90.00
_cell.angle_beta   90.00
_cell.angle_gamma   90.00
#
_symmetry.space_group_name_H-M   'P 1'
#
loop_
_entity.id
_entity.type
_entity.pdbx_description
1 polymer ?
#
loop_
_entity_poly.entity_id
_entity_poly.type
_entity_poly.pdbx_seq_one_letter_code
_entity_poly.pdbx_strand_id
1 'polypeptide(L)'
;MYEKGFRVSKVILLYNMDKERSHKISERLRSSLISNKIEVVEDHREAEAAIVIGGDGTLLRAFHQVGSLPILGVKDGTFGDTIRVRYNAIR
;
A
#
# COMPACT_ATOMS: atom_id res chain seq x y z
N MET A 1 -18.53 -18.29 7.98
CA MET A 1 -18.88 -17.19 7.07
C MET A 1 -17.72 -16.22 7.05
N TYR A 2 -17.08 -15.99 5.90
CA TYR A 2 -16.15 -14.87 5.78
C TYR A 2 -16.99 -13.60 5.64
N GLU A 3 -16.80 -12.64 6.54
CA GLU A 3 -17.43 -11.33 6.39
C GLU A 3 -17.01 -10.72 5.05
N LYS A 4 -17.97 -10.15 4.33
CA LYS A 4 -17.69 -9.40 3.11
C LYS A 4 -16.83 -8.21 3.53
N GLY A 5 -15.59 -8.13 3.02
CA GLY A 5 -14.65 -7.08 3.41
C GLY A 5 -15.24 -5.67 3.28
N PHE A 6 -14.79 -4.74 4.11
CA PHE A 6 -15.23 -3.35 4.08
C PHE A 6 -14.62 -2.61 2.88
N ARG A 7 -15.34 -1.59 2.39
CA ARG A 7 -14.83 -0.72 1.32
C ARG A 7 -13.83 0.28 1.92
N VAL A 8 -12.58 0.22 1.48
CA VAL A 8 -11.55 1.21 1.83
C VAL A 8 -11.86 2.55 1.15
N SER A 9 -11.78 3.62 1.92
CA SER A 9 -12.04 5.01 1.53
C SER A 9 -10.86 5.94 1.76
N LYS A 10 -9.97 5.62 2.71
CA LYS A 10 -8.73 6.38 2.99
C LYS A 10 -7.51 5.47 2.97
N VAL A 11 -6.50 5.83 2.19
CA VAL A 11 -5.24 5.09 2.13
C VAL A 11 -4.05 6.02 2.30
N ILE A 12 -2.96 5.49 2.86
CA ILE A 12 -1.65 6.13 2.76
C ILE A 12 -0.86 5.49 1.61
N LEU A 13 -0.18 6.31 0.82
CA LEU A 13 0.67 5.87 -0.28
C LEU A 13 2.15 6.05 0.08
N LEU A 14 2.84 4.93 0.32
CA LEU A 14 4.25 4.91 0.71
C LEU A 14 5.11 4.41 -0.45
N TYR A 15 6.14 5.13 -0.82
CA TYR A 15 7.03 4.71 -1.90
C TYR A 15 8.43 5.32 -1.74
N ASN A 16 9.41 4.73 -2.42
CA ASN A 16 10.76 5.31 -2.44
C ASN A 16 10.83 6.47 -3.44
N MET A 17 10.93 7.70 -2.94
CA MET A 17 11.02 8.92 -3.77
C MET A 17 12.31 9.01 -4.59
N ASP A 18 13.39 8.35 -4.16
CA ASP A 18 14.67 8.32 -4.89
C ASP A 18 14.59 7.43 -6.15
N LYS A 19 13.52 6.65 -6.29
CA LYS A 19 13.29 5.77 -7.44
C LYS A 19 12.24 6.37 -8.38
N GLU A 20 12.70 6.88 -9.51
CA GLU A 20 11.83 7.44 -10.57
C GLU A 20 10.69 6.49 -10.97
N ARG A 21 10.95 5.19 -11.05
CA ARG A 21 9.92 4.18 -11.36
C ARG A 21 8.83 4.10 -10.30
N SER A 22 9.21 4.07 -9.02
CA SER A 22 8.26 4.09 -7.89
C SER A 22 7.39 5.34 -7.94
N HIS A 23 8.00 6.50 -8.21
CA HIS A 23 7.28 7.76 -8.36
C HIS A 23 6.30 7.76 -9.55
N LYS A 24 6.68 7.23 -10.72
CA LYS A 24 5.76 7.09 -11.87
C LYS A 24 4.56 6.19 -11.56
N ILE A 25 4.78 5.11 -10.80
CA ILE A 25 3.71 4.21 -10.38
C ILE A 25 2.81 4.92 -9.35
N SER A 26 3.38 5.68 -8.41
CA SER A 26 2.62 6.39 -7.38
C SER A 26 1.68 7.42 -7.99
N GLU A 27 2.13 8.20 -8.98
CA GLU A 27 1.30 9.20 -9.66
C GLU A 27 0.11 8.58 -10.40
N ARG A 28 0.35 7.48 -11.12
CA ARG A 28 -0.72 6.73 -11.81
C ARG A 28 -1.71 6.15 -10.82
N LEU A 29 -1.22 5.59 -9.72
CA LEU A 29 -2.09 5.00 -8.71
C LEU A 29 -2.90 6.07 -7.97
N ARG A 30 -2.29 7.19 -7.62
CA ARG A 30 -2.96 8.34 -6.99
C ARG A 30 -4.11 8.84 -7.86
N SER A 31 -3.89 8.98 -9.16
CA SER A 31 -4.93 9.36 -10.13
C SER A 31 -6.10 8.36 -10.14
N SER A 32 -5.79 7.06 -10.12
CA SER A 32 -6.81 5.99 -10.07
C SER A 32 -7.56 5.93 -8.73
N LEU A 33 -6.91 6.25 -7.61
CA LEU A 33 -7.55 6.25 -6.29
C LEU A 33 -8.57 7.39 -6.21
N ILE A 34 -8.17 8.59 -6.64
CA ILE A 34 -9.02 9.78 -6.66
C ILE A 34 -10.26 9.56 -7.54
N SER A 35 -10.10 8.98 -8.74
CA SER A 35 -11.23 8.70 -9.64
C SER A 35 -12.23 7.69 -9.05
N ASN A 36 -11.78 6.84 -8.12
CA ASN A 36 -12.60 5.88 -7.40
C ASN A 36 -13.13 6.39 -6.05
N LYS A 37 -12.96 7.69 -5.76
CA LYS A 37 -13.34 8.35 -4.50
C LYS A 37 -12.62 7.76 -3.27
N ILE A 38 -11.36 7.38 -3.44
CA ILE A 38 -10.47 6.96 -2.37
C ILE A 38 -9.51 8.11 -2.09
N GLU A 39 -9.52 8.60 -0.85
CA GLU A 39 -8.66 9.67 -0.37
C GLU A 39 -7.25 9.13 -0.10
N VAL A 40 -6.23 9.88 -0.54
CA VAL A 40 -4.84 9.61 -0.18
C VAL A 40 -4.46 10.56 0.95
N VAL A 41 -4.30 10.03 2.15
CA VAL A 41 -3.91 10.78 3.35
C VAL A 41 -2.39 10.71 3.57
N GLU A 42 -1.85 11.72 4.22
CA GLU A 42 -0.41 11.81 4.53
C GLU A 42 -0.06 11.22 5.91
N ASP A 43 -1.03 11.18 6.84
CA ASP A 43 -0.88 10.54 8.15
C ASP A 43 -1.45 9.13 8.14
N HIS A 44 -0.60 8.13 8.43
CA HIS A 44 -0.99 6.72 8.49
C HIS A 44 -2.07 6.44 9.54
N ARG A 45 -2.21 7.29 10.57
CA ARG A 45 -3.23 7.15 11.62
C ARG A 45 -4.64 7.47 11.10
N GLU A 46 -4.75 8.18 9.98
CA GLU A 46 -6.02 8.51 9.32
C GLU A 46 -6.38 7.50 8.21
N ALA A 47 -5.46 6.60 7.87
CA ALA A 47 -5.63 5.63 6.81
C ALA A 47 -6.29 4.34 7.32
N GLU A 48 -7.02 3.68 6.43
CA GLU A 48 -7.62 2.35 6.67
C GLU A 48 -6.75 1.22 6.09
N ALA A 49 -5.88 1.56 5.13
CA ALA A 49 -4.88 0.67 4.56
C ALA A 49 -3.67 1.46 4.03
N ALA A 50 -2.52 0.80 3.96
CA ALA A 50 -1.32 1.33 3.33
C ALA A 50 -1.09 0.67 1.96
N ILE A 51 -0.78 1.46 0.95
CA ILE A 51 -0.29 0.98 -0.33
C ILE A 51 1.20 1.31 -0.42
N VAL A 52 2.03 0.29 -0.60
CA VAL A 52 3.49 0.43 -0.55
C VAL A 52 4.09 0.08 -1.89
N ILE A 53 4.75 1.04 -2.56
CA ILE A 53 5.39 0.84 -3.86
C ILE A 53 6.90 0.74 -3.67
N GLY A 54 7.49 -0.42 -4.02
CA GLY A 54 8.93 -0.61 -3.91
C GLY A 54 9.36 -2.08 -3.87
N GLY A 55 10.53 -2.33 -3.30
CA GLY A 55 11.03 -3.69 -3.03
C GLY A 55 10.77 -4.13 -1.60
N ASP A 56 11.38 -5.24 -1.20
CA ASP A 56 11.15 -5.84 0.11
C ASP A 56 11.63 -4.93 1.25
N GLY A 57 12.74 -4.21 1.06
CA GLY A 57 13.21 -3.19 2.00
C GLY A 57 12.22 -2.04 2.21
N THR A 58 11.49 -1.63 1.16
CA THR A 58 10.43 -0.62 1.28
C THR A 58 9.25 -1.18 2.06
N LEU A 59 8.84 -2.42 1.78
CA LEU A 59 7.74 -3.09 2.44
C LEU A 59 8.00 -3.28 3.95
N LEU A 60 9.21 -3.72 4.32
CA LEU A 60 9.61 -3.89 5.71
C LEU A 60 9.66 -2.55 6.47
N ARG A 61 10.18 -1.49 5.84
CA ARG A 61 10.15 -0.13 6.42
C ARG A 61 8.73 0.35 6.66
N ALA A 62 7.86 0.17 5.66
CA ALA A 62 6.44 0.52 5.77
C ALA A 62 5.75 -0.26 6.89
N PHE A 63 6.01 -1.57 7.01
CA PHE A 63 5.46 -2.42 8.07
C PHE A 63 5.80 -1.90 9.47
N HIS A 64 7.05 -1.48 9.70
CA HIS A 64 7.43 -0.86 10.97
C HIS A 64 6.79 0.53 11.19
N GLN A 65 6.54 1.29 10.12
CA GLN A 65 5.98 2.64 10.21
C GLN A 65 4.46 2.64 10.45
N VAL A 66 3.69 1.78 9.78
CA VAL A 66 2.21 1.81 9.79
C VAL A 66 1.58 0.88 10.82
N GLY A 67 2.39 0.08 11.52
CA GLY A 67 1.93 -0.83 12.58
C GLY A 67 0.96 -1.90 12.05
N SER A 68 -0.27 -1.89 12.55
CA SER A 68 -1.29 -2.91 12.24
C SER A 68 -2.13 -2.60 11.00
N LEU A 69 -1.88 -1.49 10.28
CA LEU A 69 -2.62 -1.19 9.06
C LEU A 69 -2.43 -2.32 8.03
N PRO A 70 -3.49 -2.78 7.35
CA PRO A 70 -3.38 -3.68 6.20
C PRO A 70 -2.48 -3.08 5.12
N ILE A 71 -1.55 -3.88 4.59
CA ILE A 71 -0.59 -3.43 3.58
C ILE A 71 -0.84 -4.12 2.24
N LEU A 72 -1.00 -3.32 1.18
CA LEU A 72 -0.94 -3.76 -0.21
C LEU A 72 0.41 -3.38 -0.82
N GLY A 73 1.28 -4.37 -1.03
CA GLY A 73 2.58 -4.17 -1.68
C GLY A 73 2.48 -4.16 -3.21
N VAL A 74 3.03 -3.12 -3.84
CA VAL A 74 3.19 -2.98 -5.29
C VAL A 74 4.68 -3.05 -5.62
N LYS A 75 5.13 -4.16 -6.21
CA LYS A 75 6.57 -4.38 -6.46
C LYS A 75 7.04 -3.58 -7.67
N ASP A 76 8.13 -2.81 -7.51
CA ASP A 76 8.72 -1.97 -8.58
C ASP A 76 9.96 -2.60 -9.27
N GLY A 77 10.24 -3.89 -9.01
CA GLY A 77 11.39 -4.64 -9.53
C GLY A 77 11.08 -5.62 -10.67
N THR A 78 12.10 -6.38 -11.10
CA THR A 78 11.95 -7.58 -11.93
C THR A 78 11.28 -8.69 -11.12
N PHE A 79 10.40 -9.47 -11.75
CA PHE A 79 9.74 -10.65 -11.17
C PHE A 79 10.78 -11.71 -10.78
N GLY A 80 11.33 -11.59 -9.58
CA GLY A 80 12.07 -12.62 -8.86
C GLY A 80 11.56 -12.59 -7.44
N ASP A 81 10.95 -13.68 -7.00
CA ASP A 81 10.40 -13.93 -5.67
C ASP A 81 9.07 -13.20 -5.31
N THR A 82 8.02 -14.01 -5.51
CA THR A 82 6.63 -13.99 -5.05
C THR A 82 6.26 -12.99 -3.94
N ILE A 83 5.38 -12.04 -4.25
CA ILE A 83 4.45 -11.48 -3.25
C ILE A 83 3.17 -12.31 -3.27
N ARG A 84 2.92 -12.99 -2.15
CA ARG A 84 1.66 -13.64 -1.80
C ARG A 84 0.90 -12.64 -0.92
N VAL A 85 -0.32 -12.25 -1.31
CA VAL A 85 -1.21 -11.49 -0.42
C VAL A 85 -1.47 -12.36 0.82
N ARG A 86 -0.89 -12.00 1.98
CA ARG A 86 -1.19 -12.66 3.25
C ARG A 86 -2.17 -11.79 4.02
N TYR A 87 -3.43 -12.25 4.08
CA TYR A 87 -4.36 -11.84 5.12
C TYR A 87 -3.88 -12.46 6.44
N ASN A 88 -3.36 -11.64 7.37
CA ASN A 88 -3.24 -12.05 8.76
C ASN A 88 -4.45 -11.49 9.51
N ALA A 89 -5.50 -12.32 9.63
CA ALA A 89 -6.50 -12.11 10.66
C ALA A 89 -5.84 -12.41 12.01
N ILE A 90 -5.52 -11.38 12.78
CA ILE A 90 -5.12 -11.55 14.17
C ILE A 90 -6.39 -11.89 14.96
N ARG A 91 -6.33 -13.02 15.67
CA ARG A 91 -7.39 -13.55 16.55
C ARG A 91 -7.54 -12.72 17.80
#